data_AF-A0A7X7N0C1-F1
#
_entry.id   AF-A0A7X7N0C1-F1
#
_cell.length_a   1.000
_cell.length_b   1.000
_cell.length_c   1.000
_cell.angle_alpha   90.00
_cell.angle_beta   90.00
_cell.angle_gamma   90.00
#
_symmetry.space_group_name_H-M   'P 1'
#
loop_
_entity.id
_entity.type
_entity.pdbx_description
1 polymer ?
#
loop_
_entity_poly.entity_id
_entity_poly.type
_entity_poly.pdbx_seq_one_letter_code
_entity_poly.pdbx_strand_id
1 'polypeptide(L)'
;MLEKLEVPKDMISVEEHLSHYHISSKRRADIIVHAMRDDIKYPIFIVECKAPDIYLDEKAHVQVFDYCDALGANYALVTNGVDVFAYRYSEEKQEYEILNDIPTYEQMLNDEYDLLEPLEIPERIPFERIENYLADVFKEYPEDYFGADISKSTPMNLAKAAFNLQEALMDIRHKMPIGDYGSFSLIEDYGIRWLTYGNAGGGQFSAPYRSFLIDYKGNTEFVSFSFSTYGRIEKESAVKTCICVAHDNERETHHALQLSVDDNVKVIDDTVTFYHSGRIAVGNKGSGKIDELREFIRESYPQIIDGNRFNLGTLRNNCLWNIDQPDVIQLLVNCITYALIRDEYREYVKQR
;
A
#
# COMPACT_ATOMS: atom_id res chain seq x y z
N MET A 1 10.31 13.23 -24.16
CA MET A 1 11.29 12.93 -23.10
C MET A 1 12.61 12.46 -23.69
N LEU A 2 12.67 11.31 -24.38
CA LEU A 2 13.92 10.75 -24.93
C LEU A 2 14.70 11.69 -25.86
N GLU A 3 14.02 12.53 -26.64
CA GLU A 3 14.69 13.58 -27.45
C GLU A 3 15.44 14.60 -26.58
N LYS A 4 14.93 14.94 -25.38
CA LYS A 4 15.61 15.83 -24.43
C LYS A 4 16.80 15.17 -23.74
N LEU A 5 16.81 13.83 -23.67
CA LEU A 5 17.92 13.04 -23.17
C LEU A 5 18.98 12.77 -24.25
N GLU A 6 18.79 13.33 -25.45
CA GLU A 6 19.71 13.22 -26.59
C GLU A 6 19.96 11.76 -27.04
N VAL A 7 18.99 10.87 -26.81
CA VAL A 7 19.08 9.47 -27.25
C VAL A 7 18.96 9.39 -28.78
N PRO A 8 19.93 8.80 -29.50
CA PRO A 8 19.84 8.62 -30.93
C PRO A 8 18.67 7.72 -31.31
N LYS A 9 17.91 8.07 -32.37
CA LYS A 9 16.73 7.31 -32.80
C LYS A 9 17.02 5.83 -33.08
N ASP A 10 18.18 5.54 -33.67
CA ASP A 10 18.58 4.16 -33.98
C ASP A 10 18.90 3.32 -32.74
N MET A 11 19.02 3.94 -31.56
CA MET A 11 19.23 3.25 -30.28
C MET A 11 17.94 2.95 -29.54
N ILE A 12 16.79 3.41 -30.05
CA ILE A 12 15.49 3.25 -29.40
C ILE A 12 14.74 2.10 -30.06
N SER A 13 14.24 1.16 -29.26
CA SER A 13 13.27 0.14 -29.67
C SER A 13 12.00 0.29 -28.84
N VAL A 14 10.84 0.11 -29.46
CA VAL A 14 9.53 0.38 -28.84
C VAL A 14 8.65 -0.86 -28.98
N GLU A 15 7.91 -1.21 -27.92
CA GLU A 15 7.07 -2.41 -27.83
C GLU A 15 7.86 -3.70 -28.13
N GLU A 16 9.10 -3.74 -27.65
CA GLU A 16 10.09 -4.73 -28.06
C GLU A 16 9.91 -6.04 -27.29
N HIS A 17 9.83 -7.16 -28.03
CA HIS A 17 9.62 -8.47 -27.43
C HIS A 17 10.92 -9.04 -26.86
N LEU A 18 10.90 -9.47 -25.59
CA LEU A 18 12.12 -9.92 -24.90
C LEU A 18 12.81 -11.12 -25.56
N SER A 19 12.06 -11.92 -26.34
CA SER A 19 12.64 -13.03 -27.11
C SER A 19 13.65 -12.59 -28.18
N HIS A 20 13.63 -11.33 -28.63
CA HIS A 20 14.66 -10.80 -29.53
C HIS A 20 16.03 -10.72 -28.85
N TYR A 21 16.07 -10.76 -27.52
CA TYR A 21 17.28 -10.84 -26.68
C TYR A 21 17.52 -12.25 -26.14
N HIS A 22 16.91 -13.28 -26.75
CA HIS A 22 17.03 -14.68 -26.34
C HIS A 22 16.46 -14.99 -24.94
N ILE A 23 15.61 -14.12 -24.40
CA ILE A 23 14.89 -14.35 -23.15
C ILE A 23 13.62 -15.14 -23.46
N SER A 24 13.41 -16.28 -22.80
CA SER A 24 12.19 -17.09 -22.95
C SER A 24 11.00 -16.45 -22.23
N SER A 25 10.54 -15.31 -22.73
CA SER A 25 9.38 -14.57 -22.23
C SER A 25 8.51 -14.09 -23.38
N LYS A 26 7.19 -14.06 -23.16
CA LYS A 26 6.21 -13.47 -24.07
C LYS A 26 5.93 -11.99 -23.78
N ARG A 27 6.64 -11.43 -22.78
CA ARG A 27 6.47 -10.04 -22.37
C ARG A 27 7.19 -9.12 -23.36
N ARG A 28 6.72 -7.88 -23.40
CA ARG A 28 7.28 -6.79 -24.20
C ARG A 28 7.63 -5.64 -23.27
N ALA A 29 8.77 -5.01 -23.51
CA ALA A 29 9.15 -3.77 -22.87
C ALA A 29 8.63 -2.60 -23.72
N ASP A 30 8.09 -1.57 -23.09
CA ASP A 30 7.51 -0.44 -23.82
C ASP A 30 8.58 0.32 -24.58
N ILE A 31 9.72 0.60 -23.95
CA ILE A 31 10.89 1.17 -24.62
C ILE A 31 12.18 0.56 -24.08
N ILE A 32 13.10 0.22 -25.00
CA ILE A 32 14.48 -0.18 -24.71
C ILE A 32 15.42 0.80 -25.40
N VAL A 33 16.31 1.41 -24.63
CA VAL A 33 17.42 2.22 -25.15
C VAL A 33 18.71 1.41 -25.09
N HIS A 34 19.42 1.42 -26.21
CA HIS A 34 20.64 0.67 -26.42
C HIS A 34 21.87 1.57 -26.39
N ALA A 35 23.00 0.97 -26.07
CA ALA A 35 24.32 1.49 -26.38
C ALA A 35 25.01 0.59 -27.41
N MET A 36 26.11 1.07 -27.98
CA MET A 36 26.93 0.32 -28.93
C MET A 36 28.26 -0.05 -28.30
N ARG A 37 28.62 -1.33 -28.36
CA ARG A 37 29.94 -1.85 -28.02
C ARG A 37 30.34 -2.84 -29.10
N ASP A 38 31.49 -2.63 -29.73
CA ASP A 38 32.03 -3.50 -30.80
C ASP A 38 31.01 -3.78 -31.93
N ASP A 39 30.31 -2.74 -32.40
CA ASP A 39 29.25 -2.80 -33.42
C ASP A 39 27.99 -3.61 -33.02
N ILE A 40 27.86 -3.99 -31.74
CA ILE A 40 26.71 -4.71 -31.20
C ILE A 40 25.91 -3.79 -30.28
N LYS A 41 24.59 -3.76 -30.49
CA LYS A 41 23.66 -3.07 -29.59
C LYS A 41 23.46 -3.88 -28.32
N TYR A 42 23.56 -3.22 -27.17
CA TYR A 42 23.24 -3.82 -25.88
C TYR A 42 22.30 -2.88 -25.09
N PRO A 43 21.28 -3.40 -24.39
CA PRO A 43 20.37 -2.59 -23.58
C PRO A 43 21.13 -1.86 -22.46
N ILE A 44 20.79 -0.59 -22.22
CA ILE A 44 21.31 0.18 -21.09
C ILE A 44 20.22 0.80 -20.22
N PHE A 45 19.04 1.06 -20.82
CA PHE A 45 17.96 1.77 -20.16
C PHE A 45 16.59 1.24 -20.61
N ILE A 46 15.76 0.83 -19.66
CA ILE A 46 14.41 0.32 -19.91
C ILE A 46 13.38 1.31 -19.37
N VAL A 47 12.35 1.57 -20.15
CA VAL A 47 11.23 2.44 -19.75
C VAL A 47 9.93 1.64 -19.78
N GLU A 48 9.19 1.70 -18.67
CA GLU A 48 7.81 1.25 -18.56
C GLU A 48 6.87 2.47 -18.53
N CYS A 49 5.88 2.48 -19.42
CA CYS A 49 4.90 3.54 -19.55
C CYS A 49 3.51 3.06 -19.10
N LYS A 50 2.87 3.83 -18.23
CA LYS A 50 1.45 3.64 -17.87
C LYS A 50 0.59 4.76 -18.45
N ALA A 51 -0.72 4.54 -18.49
CA ALA A 51 -1.65 5.59 -18.88
C ALA A 51 -1.67 6.72 -17.82
N PRO A 52 -1.93 7.99 -18.19
CA PRO A 52 -1.81 9.14 -17.27
C PRO A 52 -2.65 9.08 -16.00
N ASP A 53 -3.76 8.35 -16.03
CA ASP A 53 -4.69 8.14 -14.93
C ASP A 53 -4.32 6.94 -14.04
N ILE A 54 -3.25 6.21 -14.38
CA ILE A 54 -2.76 5.06 -13.62
C ILE A 54 -1.62 5.48 -12.70
N TYR A 55 -1.80 5.19 -11.41
CA TYR A 55 -0.74 5.35 -10.42
C TYR A 55 0.42 4.39 -10.67
N LEU A 56 1.64 4.88 -10.46
CA LEU A 56 2.86 4.07 -10.57
C LEU A 56 3.09 3.31 -9.28
N ASP A 57 2.38 2.19 -9.11
CA ASP A 57 2.50 1.34 -7.94
C ASP A 57 3.73 0.40 -8.00
N GLU A 58 3.96 -0.35 -6.93
CA GLU A 58 5.09 -1.29 -6.84
C GLU A 58 5.13 -2.30 -8.00
N LYS A 59 3.98 -2.70 -8.56
CA LYS A 59 3.95 -3.66 -9.67
C LYS A 59 4.56 -3.07 -10.94
N ALA A 60 4.33 -1.78 -11.20
CA ALA A 60 4.96 -1.09 -12.33
C ALA A 60 6.49 -1.02 -12.17
N HIS A 61 6.97 -0.83 -10.94
CA HIS A 61 8.40 -0.79 -10.62
C HIS A 61 9.05 -2.17 -10.75
N VAL A 62 8.46 -3.19 -10.14
CA VAL A 62 8.95 -4.58 -10.26
C VAL A 62 8.99 -5.02 -11.73
N GLN A 63 8.00 -4.62 -12.53
CA GLN A 63 7.97 -4.94 -13.95
C GLN A 63 9.17 -4.37 -14.72
N VAL A 64 9.55 -3.11 -14.49
CA VAL A 64 10.72 -2.53 -15.18
C VAL A 64 12.03 -3.13 -14.67
N PHE A 65 12.14 -3.43 -13.37
CA PHE A 65 13.32 -4.08 -12.79
C PHE A 65 13.50 -5.51 -13.32
N ASP A 66 12.43 -6.30 -13.39
CA ASP A 66 12.42 -7.63 -14.03
C ASP A 66 12.98 -7.58 -15.46
N TYR A 67 12.61 -6.54 -16.22
CA TYR A 67 13.11 -6.35 -17.58
C TYR A 67 14.58 -5.94 -17.61
N CYS A 68 14.99 -5.02 -16.74
CA CYS A 68 16.38 -4.63 -16.62
C CYS A 68 17.28 -5.82 -16.26
N ASP A 69 16.89 -6.61 -15.25
CA ASP A 69 17.63 -7.79 -14.81
C ASP A 69 17.73 -8.84 -15.92
N ALA A 70 16.64 -9.07 -16.65
CA ALA A 70 16.63 -10.04 -17.75
C ALA A 70 17.49 -9.58 -18.95
N LEU A 71 17.56 -8.27 -19.19
CA LEU A 71 18.27 -7.67 -20.34
C LEU A 71 19.70 -7.21 -20.01
N GLY A 72 20.08 -7.18 -18.73
CA GLY A 72 21.35 -6.63 -18.25
C GLY A 72 21.43 -5.10 -18.37
N ALA A 73 20.30 -4.41 -18.28
CA ALA A 73 20.26 -2.94 -18.32
C ALA A 73 20.42 -2.36 -16.91
N ASN A 74 21.22 -1.29 -16.77
CA ASN A 74 21.52 -0.70 -15.47
C ASN A 74 20.57 0.42 -15.07
N TYR A 75 19.90 1.05 -16.04
CA TYR A 75 18.98 2.14 -15.78
C TYR A 75 17.53 1.69 -16.02
N ALA A 76 16.62 2.13 -15.16
CA ALA A 76 15.19 1.89 -15.29
C ALA A 76 14.42 3.21 -15.16
N LEU A 77 13.27 3.30 -15.84
CA LEU A 77 12.33 4.39 -15.64
C LEU A 77 10.90 3.88 -15.69
N VAL A 78 10.07 4.38 -14.77
CA VAL A 78 8.62 4.19 -14.80
C VAL A 78 7.97 5.57 -14.92
N THR A 79 7.00 5.71 -15.83
CA THR A 79 6.26 6.96 -15.98
C THR A 79 4.81 6.75 -16.43
N ASN A 80 3.90 7.61 -15.98
CA ASN A 80 2.54 7.74 -16.54
C ASN A 80 2.40 9.00 -17.41
N GLY A 81 3.51 9.69 -17.70
CA GLY A 81 3.54 10.97 -18.41
C GLY A 81 3.32 12.21 -17.52
N VAL A 82 2.93 12.03 -16.26
CA VAL A 82 2.85 13.08 -15.23
C VAL A 82 3.97 12.89 -14.22
N ASP A 83 3.98 11.73 -13.58
CA ASP A 83 5.00 11.28 -12.64
C ASP A 83 6.09 10.51 -13.39
N VAL A 84 7.33 10.64 -12.90
CA VAL A 84 8.50 9.98 -13.45
C VAL A 84 9.40 9.52 -12.30
N PHE A 85 9.74 8.23 -12.29
CA PHE A 85 10.71 7.65 -11.38
C PHE A 85 11.83 7.00 -12.18
N ALA A 86 13.07 7.45 -11.96
CA ALA A 86 14.25 6.91 -12.61
C ALA A 86 15.14 6.21 -11.58
N TYR A 87 15.81 5.16 -12.01
CA TYR A 87 16.61 4.30 -11.14
C TYR A 87 17.91 3.88 -11.80
N ARG A 88 18.91 3.58 -10.97
CA ARG A 88 20.17 2.94 -11.34
C ARG A 88 20.41 1.74 -10.44
N TYR A 89 20.71 0.59 -11.05
CA TYR A 89 21.08 -0.61 -10.30
C TYR A 89 22.37 -0.38 -9.51
N SER A 90 22.44 -0.89 -8.29
CA SER A 90 23.59 -0.79 -7.40
C SER A 90 24.15 -2.18 -7.15
N GLU A 91 25.34 -2.49 -7.67
CA GLU A 91 25.98 -3.79 -7.41
C GLU A 91 26.31 -3.98 -5.94
N GLU A 92 26.65 -2.91 -5.22
CA GLU A 92 26.99 -2.97 -3.78
C GLU A 92 25.77 -3.37 -2.94
N LYS A 93 24.61 -2.77 -3.22
CA LYS A 93 23.38 -2.98 -2.46
C LYS A 93 22.48 -4.07 -3.03
N GLN A 94 22.74 -4.51 -4.27
CA GLN A 94 21.90 -5.44 -5.03
C GLN A 94 20.46 -4.94 -5.20
N GLU A 95 20.29 -3.62 -5.36
CA GLU A 95 18.97 -2.98 -5.51
C GLU A 95 19.02 -1.82 -6.51
N TYR A 96 17.84 -1.38 -6.97
CA TYR A 96 17.70 -0.21 -7.82
C TYR A 96 17.56 1.05 -6.97
N GLU A 97 18.56 1.93 -7.01
CA GLU A 97 18.57 3.19 -6.29
C GLU A 97 17.87 4.28 -7.11
N ILE A 98 17.05 5.09 -6.46
CA ILE A 98 16.31 6.17 -7.10
C ILE A 98 17.25 7.33 -7.49
N LEU A 99 17.08 7.83 -8.70
CA LEU A 99 17.83 8.96 -9.23
C LEU A 99 17.09 10.27 -8.99
N ASN A 100 17.86 11.34 -8.78
CA ASN A 100 17.33 12.69 -8.62
C ASN A 100 16.78 13.25 -9.95
N ASP A 101 17.42 12.92 -11.07
CA ASP A 101 16.95 13.22 -12.42
C ASP A 101 17.34 12.10 -13.38
N ILE A 102 16.74 12.06 -14.56
CA ILE A 102 17.07 11.09 -15.60
C ILE A 102 18.40 11.53 -16.27
N PRO A 103 19.46 10.70 -16.23
CA PRO A 103 20.71 11.01 -16.91
C PRO A 103 20.50 11.11 -18.43
N THR A 104 21.27 11.99 -19.09
CA THR A 104 21.32 12.04 -20.55
C THR A 104 21.91 10.74 -21.11
N TYR A 105 21.76 10.54 -22.41
CA TYR A 105 22.35 9.38 -23.09
C TYR A 105 23.87 9.30 -22.88
N GLU A 106 24.58 10.42 -23.00
CA GLU A 106 26.03 10.46 -22.75
C GLU A 106 26.38 10.15 -21.29
N GLN A 107 25.63 10.69 -20.33
CA GLN A 107 25.82 10.41 -18.91
C GLN A 107 25.59 8.92 -18.60
N MET A 108 24.54 8.30 -19.14
CA MET A 108 24.32 6.86 -18.99
C MET A 108 25.46 6.00 -19.56
N LEU A 109 26.07 6.43 -20.67
CA LEU A 109 27.23 5.72 -21.25
C LEU A 109 28.48 5.81 -20.37
N ASN A 110 28.64 6.93 -19.67
CA ASN A 110 29.77 7.20 -18.78
C ASN A 110 29.52 6.78 -17.32
N ASP A 111 28.34 6.22 -17.03
CA ASP A 111 27.88 5.88 -15.68
C ASP A 111 27.84 7.08 -14.73
N GLU A 112 27.42 8.23 -15.25
CA GLU A 112 27.27 9.49 -14.51
C GLU A 112 25.80 9.69 -14.13
N TYR A 113 25.52 9.86 -12.84
CA TYR A 113 24.17 10.04 -12.31
C TYR A 113 24.20 10.67 -10.92
N ASP A 114 23.09 11.30 -10.55
CA ASP A 114 22.86 11.84 -9.21
C ASP A 114 21.79 11.00 -8.52
N LEU A 115 22.13 10.43 -7.35
CA LEU A 115 21.16 9.73 -6.51
C LEU A 115 20.23 10.75 -5.85
N LEU A 116 18.95 10.38 -5.67
CA LEU A 116 18.03 11.18 -4.89
C LEU A 116 18.49 11.19 -3.43
N GLU A 117 18.70 12.38 -2.88
CA GLU A 117 19.03 12.51 -1.45
C GLU A 117 17.85 12.03 -0.60
N PRO A 118 18.08 11.25 0.47
CA PRO A 118 17.03 10.84 1.38
C PRO A 118 16.32 12.08 1.95
N LEU A 119 15.02 12.19 1.71
CA LEU A 119 14.22 13.27 2.28
C LEU A 119 14.16 13.11 3.80
N GLU A 120 14.33 14.21 4.53
CA GLU A 120 14.05 14.22 5.97
C GLU A 120 12.57 13.92 6.19
N ILE A 121 12.29 12.92 7.04
CA ILE A 121 10.92 12.59 7.43
C ILE A 121 10.39 13.75 8.27
N PRO A 122 9.29 14.40 7.85
CA PRO A 122 8.75 15.53 8.59
C PRO A 122 8.27 15.09 9.98
N GLU A 123 8.38 16.00 10.96
CA GLU A 123 7.81 15.75 12.27
C GLU A 123 6.28 15.68 12.21
N ARG A 124 5.71 14.75 12.99
CA ARG A 124 4.26 14.57 13.07
C ARG A 124 3.62 15.80 13.70
N ILE A 125 2.40 16.11 13.27
CA ILE A 125 1.59 17.16 13.88
C ILE A 125 1.43 16.86 15.38
N PRO A 126 1.80 17.78 16.30
CA PRO A 126 1.64 17.55 17.72
C PRO A 126 0.19 17.23 18.09
N PHE A 127 -0.01 16.30 19.02
CA PHE A 127 -1.34 15.77 19.38
C PHE A 127 -2.41 16.86 19.61
N GLU A 128 -2.06 17.91 20.35
CA GLU A 128 -2.96 19.04 20.67
C GLU A 128 -3.29 19.94 19.46
N ARG A 129 -2.56 19.81 18.37
CA ARG A 129 -2.74 20.61 17.13
C ARG A 129 -3.48 19.85 16.03
N ILE A 130 -3.70 18.55 16.18
CA ILE A 130 -4.32 17.71 15.13
C ILE A 130 -5.69 18.26 14.71
N GLU A 131 -6.56 18.65 15.65
CA GLU A 131 -7.90 19.16 15.31
C GLU A 131 -7.85 20.46 14.52
N ASN A 132 -6.94 21.37 14.88
CA ASN A 132 -6.76 22.63 14.15
C ASN A 132 -6.21 22.37 12.75
N TYR A 133 -5.23 21.47 12.63
CA TYR A 133 -4.68 21.06 11.34
C TYR A 133 -5.76 20.47 10.43
N LEU A 134 -6.54 19.49 10.93
CA LEU A 134 -7.64 18.89 10.17
C LEU A 134 -8.69 19.93 9.78
N ALA A 135 -9.04 20.85 10.69
CA ALA A 135 -10.00 21.91 10.40
C ALA A 135 -9.52 22.85 9.27
N ASP A 136 -8.22 23.05 9.12
CA ASP A 136 -7.65 23.84 8.02
C ASP A 136 -7.63 23.05 6.71
N VAL A 137 -7.13 21.80 6.73
CA VAL A 137 -7.09 20.91 5.55
C VAL A 137 -8.49 20.68 4.99
N PHE A 138 -9.48 20.45 5.86
CA PHE A 138 -10.87 20.19 5.44
C PHE A 138 -11.55 21.36 4.73
N LYS A 139 -11.04 22.60 4.87
CA LYS A 139 -11.54 23.75 4.10
C LYS A 139 -11.16 23.68 2.63
N GLU A 140 -10.05 23.02 2.32
CA GLU A 140 -9.53 22.87 0.95
C GLU A 140 -10.15 21.67 0.23
N TYR A 141 -10.68 20.71 0.98
CA TYR A 141 -11.29 19.51 0.43
C TYR A 141 -12.65 19.81 -0.22
N PRO A 142 -12.94 19.25 -1.41
CA PRO A 142 -14.29 19.27 -1.98
C PRO A 142 -15.28 18.48 -1.09
N GLU A 143 -16.59 18.75 -1.23
CA GLU A 143 -17.63 18.07 -0.43
C GLU A 143 -17.63 16.55 -0.59
N ASP A 144 -17.29 16.08 -1.78
CA ASP A 144 -17.24 14.68 -2.20
C ASP A 144 -15.79 14.17 -2.29
N TYR A 145 -14.90 14.61 -1.40
CA TYR A 145 -13.51 14.18 -1.43
C TYR A 145 -13.35 12.66 -1.26
N PHE A 146 -12.97 11.99 -2.35
CA PHE A 146 -12.56 10.59 -2.37
C PHE A 146 -11.02 10.49 -2.44
N GLY A 147 -10.39 9.86 -1.45
CA GLY A 147 -8.93 9.82 -1.35
C GLY A 147 -8.39 8.84 -0.30
N ALA A 148 -7.08 8.92 -0.05
CA ALA A 148 -6.34 8.09 0.88
C ALA A 148 -6.17 8.75 2.28
N ASP A 149 -7.08 9.64 2.65
CA ASP A 149 -7.00 10.47 3.85
C ASP A 149 -8.31 10.38 4.66
N ILE A 150 -8.41 11.20 5.71
CA ILE A 150 -9.55 11.33 6.59
C ILE A 150 -10.65 12.14 5.90
N SER A 151 -11.88 11.65 5.95
CA SER A 151 -13.04 12.37 5.41
C SER A 151 -13.33 13.61 6.24
N LYS A 152 -13.55 14.75 5.59
CA LYS A 152 -14.01 15.98 6.26
C LYS A 152 -15.41 15.85 6.86
N SER A 153 -16.21 14.88 6.41
CA SER A 153 -17.53 14.60 6.98
C SER A 153 -17.46 13.71 8.23
N THR A 154 -16.30 13.12 8.55
CA THR A 154 -16.13 12.34 9.77
C THR A 154 -16.12 13.27 10.98
N PRO A 155 -16.88 12.97 12.06
CA PRO A 155 -16.89 13.79 13.27
C PRO A 155 -15.49 14.06 13.80
N MET A 156 -15.18 15.31 14.17
CA MET A 156 -13.81 15.77 14.45
C MET A 156 -13.07 14.93 15.51
N ASN A 157 -13.76 14.48 16.57
CA ASN A 157 -13.16 13.62 17.59
C ASN A 157 -12.74 12.24 17.04
N LEU A 158 -13.51 11.68 16.10
CA LEU A 158 -13.17 10.45 15.39
C LEU A 158 -12.07 10.70 14.35
N ALA A 159 -12.15 11.81 13.62
CA ALA A 159 -11.17 12.23 12.63
C ALA A 159 -9.77 12.40 13.26
N LYS A 160 -9.69 13.06 14.43
CA LYS A 160 -8.44 13.19 15.21
C LYS A 160 -7.84 11.82 15.54
N ALA A 161 -8.65 10.89 16.04
CA ALA A 161 -8.19 9.56 16.40
C ALA A 161 -7.72 8.77 15.16
N ALA A 162 -8.48 8.82 14.08
CA ALA A 162 -8.13 8.17 12.82
C ALA A 162 -6.82 8.74 12.23
N PHE A 163 -6.69 10.07 12.19
CA PHE A 163 -5.47 10.74 11.73
C PHE A 163 -4.25 10.38 12.59
N ASN A 164 -4.41 10.36 13.92
CA ASN A 164 -3.32 9.96 14.82
C ASN A 164 -2.84 8.53 14.53
N LEU A 165 -3.75 7.59 14.29
CA LEU A 165 -3.39 6.22 13.93
C LEU A 165 -2.79 6.11 12.53
N GLN A 166 -3.31 6.87 11.55
CA GLN A 166 -2.78 6.93 10.19
C GLN A 166 -1.32 7.39 10.20
N GLU A 167 -1.05 8.53 10.83
CA GLU A 167 0.30 9.08 10.96
C GLU A 167 1.23 8.13 11.73
N ALA A 168 0.72 7.41 12.73
CA ALA A 168 1.50 6.41 13.47
C ALA A 168 1.96 5.26 12.56
N LEU A 169 1.11 4.82 11.64
CA LEU A 169 1.45 3.77 10.66
C LEU A 169 2.42 4.26 9.59
N MET A 170 2.29 5.52 9.17
CA MET A 170 3.17 6.15 8.18
C MET A 170 4.52 6.60 8.75
N ASP A 171 4.69 6.60 10.07
CA ASP A 171 5.97 6.94 10.68
C ASP A 171 6.91 5.72 10.71
N ILE A 172 7.86 5.68 9.77
CA ILE A 172 8.85 4.58 9.68
C ILE A 172 9.94 4.63 10.75
N ARG A 173 9.98 5.67 11.59
CA ARG A 173 10.89 5.75 12.75
C ARG A 173 10.47 4.78 13.86
N HIS A 174 9.18 4.44 13.91
CA HIS A 174 8.63 3.44 14.82
C HIS A 174 8.32 2.15 14.04
N LYS A 175 8.69 1.01 14.61
CA LYS A 175 8.49 -0.31 14.00
C LYS A 175 7.81 -1.26 14.96
N MET A 176 6.86 -2.06 14.46
CA MET A 176 6.31 -3.17 15.23
C MET A 176 7.42 -4.22 15.46
N PRO A 177 7.65 -4.70 16.69
CA PRO A 177 8.73 -5.66 16.98
C PRO A 177 8.56 -7.00 16.25
N ILE A 178 9.62 -7.51 15.64
CA ILE A 178 9.65 -8.86 15.04
C ILE A 178 9.41 -9.91 16.13
N GLY A 179 8.55 -10.90 15.87
CA GLY A 179 8.25 -11.96 16.83
C GLY A 179 6.92 -12.68 16.61
N ASP A 180 6.64 -13.63 17.50
CA ASP A 180 5.40 -14.42 17.51
C ASP A 180 4.29 -13.68 18.28
N TYR A 181 3.16 -13.46 17.61
CA TYR A 181 1.96 -12.81 18.15
C TYR A 181 0.80 -13.80 18.38
N GLY A 182 1.09 -15.10 18.39
CA GLY A 182 0.17 -16.19 18.69
C GLY A 182 -0.59 -16.70 17.46
N SER A 183 -1.23 -15.80 16.71
CA SER A 183 -1.97 -16.16 15.49
C SER A 183 -1.09 -16.16 14.24
N PHE A 184 -0.04 -15.36 14.24
CA PHE A 184 0.94 -15.20 13.17
C PHE A 184 2.28 -14.80 13.78
N SER A 185 3.37 -14.99 13.05
CA SER A 185 4.67 -14.42 13.41
C SER A 185 4.98 -13.25 12.47
N LEU A 186 5.39 -12.11 13.02
CA LEU A 186 5.92 -11.00 12.23
C LEU A 186 7.36 -11.33 11.85
N ILE A 187 7.63 -11.46 10.55
CA ILE A 187 8.97 -11.65 9.99
C ILE A 187 9.66 -10.29 9.88
N GLU A 188 8.95 -9.30 9.36
CA GLU A 188 9.48 -7.96 9.14
C GLU A 188 8.37 -6.89 9.15
N ASP A 189 8.60 -5.79 9.86
CA ASP A 189 7.93 -4.53 9.56
C ASP A 189 8.60 -3.89 8.34
N TYR A 190 8.02 -4.21 7.18
CA TYR A 190 8.59 -3.94 5.84
C TYR A 190 8.58 -2.44 5.49
N GLY A 191 7.83 -1.62 6.23
CA GLY A 191 7.69 -0.20 5.96
C GLY A 191 6.55 0.12 5.00
N ILE A 192 6.69 1.19 4.22
CA ILE A 192 5.61 1.74 3.39
C ILE A 192 5.74 1.20 1.97
N ARG A 193 4.66 0.63 1.44
CA ARG A 193 4.52 0.21 0.04
C ARG A 193 3.40 1.00 -0.63
N TRP A 194 3.60 1.45 -1.87
CA TRP A 194 2.53 2.05 -2.66
C TRP A 194 1.77 0.95 -3.40
N LEU A 195 0.52 0.71 -2.99
CA LEU A 195 -0.25 -0.47 -3.43
C LEU A 195 -1.60 -0.07 -4.00
N THR A 196 -2.05 -0.83 -5.00
CA THR A 196 -3.37 -0.69 -5.64
C THR A 196 -4.22 -1.94 -5.42
N TYR A 197 -5.41 -1.75 -4.87
CA TYR A 197 -6.39 -2.83 -4.66
C TYR A 197 -7.68 -2.55 -5.44
N GLY A 198 -8.11 -3.53 -6.24
CA GLY A 198 -9.40 -3.49 -6.94
C GLY A 198 -10.55 -4.02 -6.08
N ASN A 199 -11.77 -3.65 -6.45
CA ASN A 199 -12.98 -4.27 -5.94
C ASN A 199 -13.79 -4.92 -7.08
N ALA A 200 -14.73 -5.81 -6.72
CA ALA A 200 -15.55 -6.53 -7.69
C ALA A 200 -16.48 -5.64 -8.55
N GLY A 201 -16.66 -4.37 -8.16
CA GLY A 201 -17.40 -3.37 -8.93
C GLY A 201 -16.55 -2.61 -9.96
N GLY A 202 -15.28 -2.97 -10.12
CA GLY A 202 -14.34 -2.31 -11.04
C GLY A 202 -13.69 -1.04 -10.48
N GLY A 203 -14.00 -0.65 -9.24
CA GLY A 203 -13.30 0.44 -8.57
C GLY A 203 -11.91 0.00 -8.13
N GLN A 204 -10.96 0.92 -8.16
CA GLN A 204 -9.60 0.73 -7.67
C GLN A 204 -9.28 1.73 -6.57
N PHE A 205 -8.45 1.33 -5.63
CA PHE A 205 -7.95 2.17 -4.57
C PHE A 205 -6.44 2.03 -4.47
N SER A 206 -5.73 3.13 -4.77
CA SER A 206 -4.28 3.25 -4.71
C SER A 206 -3.88 4.18 -3.58
N ALA A 207 -2.98 3.75 -2.71
CA ALA A 207 -2.55 4.52 -1.54
C ALA A 207 -1.19 4.01 -1.00
N PRO A 208 -0.52 4.77 -0.13
CA PRO A 208 0.56 4.24 0.70
C PRO A 208 -0.01 3.30 1.78
N TYR A 209 0.61 2.15 1.96
CA TYR A 209 0.27 1.18 2.99
C TYR A 209 1.47 0.87 3.88
N ARG A 210 1.28 0.90 5.19
CA ARG A 210 2.23 0.28 6.12
C ARG A 210 2.09 -1.23 6.04
N SER A 211 3.14 -1.93 5.64
CA SER A 211 3.11 -3.34 5.28
C SER A 211 3.95 -4.19 6.23
N PHE A 212 3.38 -5.32 6.63
CA PHE A 212 3.98 -6.27 7.54
C PHE A 212 4.14 -7.61 6.82
N LEU A 213 5.36 -8.11 6.74
CA LEU A 213 5.66 -9.45 6.22
C LEU A 213 5.48 -10.45 7.37
N ILE A 214 4.58 -11.40 7.21
CA ILE A 214 4.21 -12.35 8.27
C ILE A 214 4.41 -13.79 7.82
N ASP A 215 4.70 -14.68 8.77
CA ASP A 215 4.44 -16.11 8.65
C ASP A 215 3.04 -16.39 9.19
N TYR A 216 2.19 -16.93 8.31
CA TYR A 216 0.88 -17.42 8.69
C TYR A 216 0.68 -18.84 8.19
N LYS A 217 0.62 -19.78 9.14
CA LYS A 217 0.44 -21.23 8.87
C LYS A 217 1.49 -21.80 7.90
N GLY A 218 2.73 -21.29 7.96
CA GLY A 218 3.85 -21.74 7.13
C GLY A 218 3.92 -21.07 5.75
N ASN A 219 3.07 -20.08 5.47
CA ASN A 219 3.16 -19.25 4.27
C ASN A 219 3.71 -17.87 4.64
N THR A 220 4.53 -17.31 3.76
CA THR A 220 4.99 -15.92 3.86
C THR A 220 4.01 -15.02 3.10
N GLU A 221 3.34 -14.12 3.83
CA GLU A 221 2.24 -13.30 3.33
C GLU A 221 2.44 -11.84 3.77
N PHE A 222 1.82 -10.88 3.06
CA PHE A 222 1.78 -9.49 3.50
C PHE A 222 0.41 -9.14 4.08
N VAL A 223 0.42 -8.42 5.20
CA VAL A 223 -0.75 -7.72 5.72
C VAL A 223 -0.43 -6.24 5.83
N SER A 224 -1.30 -5.40 5.26
CA SER A 224 -0.99 -4.01 5.01
C SER A 224 -2.12 -3.07 5.43
N PHE A 225 -1.79 -1.94 6.05
CA PHE A 225 -2.76 -0.96 6.56
C PHE A 225 -2.71 0.34 5.76
N SER A 226 -3.87 0.84 5.36
CA SER A 226 -4.06 2.18 4.79
C SER A 226 -5.35 2.80 5.32
N PHE A 227 -5.51 4.08 5.08
CA PHE A 227 -6.75 4.80 5.27
C PHE A 227 -7.34 5.13 3.92
N SER A 228 -8.66 5.19 3.85
CA SER A 228 -9.38 5.66 2.67
C SER A 228 -10.61 6.42 3.10
N THR A 229 -11.08 7.32 2.25
CA THR A 229 -12.47 7.74 2.34
C THR A 229 -13.36 6.75 1.59
N TYR A 230 -14.61 6.58 2.05
CA TYR A 230 -15.56 5.63 1.47
C TYR A 230 -16.98 6.19 1.53
N GLY A 231 -17.73 6.09 0.44
CA GLY A 231 -19.10 6.56 0.33
C GLY A 231 -19.83 5.87 -0.81
N ARG A 232 -21.17 5.91 -0.78
CA ARG A 232 -22.01 5.45 -1.89
C ARG A 232 -22.49 6.65 -2.69
N ILE A 233 -21.90 6.83 -3.87
CA ILE A 233 -22.23 7.92 -4.80
C ILE A 233 -23.74 7.96 -5.09
N GLU A 234 -24.36 6.79 -5.28
CA GLU A 234 -25.79 6.66 -5.62
C GLU A 234 -26.77 7.07 -4.51
N LYS A 235 -26.31 7.29 -3.28
CA LYS A 235 -27.21 7.49 -2.12
C LYS A 235 -27.07 8.84 -1.43
N GLU A 236 -26.33 9.80 -2.00
CA GLU A 236 -25.97 11.07 -1.32
C GLU A 236 -25.50 10.80 0.13
N SER A 237 -24.79 9.69 0.34
CA SER A 237 -24.35 9.32 1.69
C SER A 237 -23.10 10.13 2.03
N ALA A 238 -23.03 10.64 3.25
CA ALA A 238 -21.81 11.26 3.77
C ALA A 238 -20.60 10.34 3.54
N VAL A 239 -19.51 10.95 3.03
CA VAL A 239 -18.25 10.26 2.84
C VAL A 239 -17.66 9.95 4.21
N LYS A 240 -17.29 8.71 4.46
CA LYS A 240 -16.77 8.23 5.75
C LYS A 240 -15.28 7.98 5.67
N THR A 241 -14.63 7.93 6.83
CA THR A 241 -13.26 7.46 6.96
C THR A 241 -13.24 5.95 7.17
N CYS A 242 -12.34 5.24 6.50
CA CYS A 242 -12.21 3.79 6.57
C CYS A 242 -10.75 3.40 6.83
N ILE A 243 -10.54 2.48 7.76
CA ILE A 243 -9.27 1.78 7.92
C ILE A 243 -9.34 0.52 7.06
N CYS A 244 -8.43 0.39 6.11
CA CYS A 244 -8.32 -0.75 5.22
C CYS A 244 -7.15 -1.63 5.65
N VAL A 245 -7.44 -2.90 5.91
CA VAL A 245 -6.44 -3.95 6.10
C VAL A 245 -6.49 -4.85 4.88
N ALA A 246 -5.43 -4.77 4.10
CA ALA A 246 -5.19 -5.62 2.96
C ALA A 246 -4.45 -6.90 3.36
N HIS A 247 -4.71 -7.96 2.62
CA HIS A 247 -4.02 -9.23 2.74
C HIS A 247 -3.58 -9.66 1.33
N ASP A 248 -2.27 -9.83 1.16
CA ASP A 248 -1.67 -10.41 -0.03
C ASP A 248 -1.12 -11.79 0.32
N ASN A 249 -1.75 -12.83 -0.23
CA ASN A 249 -1.23 -14.19 -0.18
C ASN A 249 -0.89 -14.68 -1.59
N GLU A 250 -0.45 -15.92 -1.73
CA GLU A 250 -0.07 -16.50 -3.03
C GLU A 250 -1.21 -16.56 -4.07
N ARG A 251 -2.47 -16.40 -3.65
CA ARG A 251 -3.66 -16.60 -4.48
C ARG A 251 -4.40 -15.32 -4.81
N GLU A 252 -4.59 -14.46 -3.82
CA GLU A 252 -5.40 -13.25 -3.93
C GLU A 252 -4.83 -12.08 -3.11
N THR A 253 -5.18 -10.88 -3.60
CA THR A 253 -4.80 -9.56 -3.09
C THR A 253 -6.08 -8.76 -2.95
N HIS A 254 -6.51 -8.44 -1.72
CA HIS A 254 -7.74 -7.68 -1.46
C HIS A 254 -7.74 -7.03 -0.07
N HIS A 255 -8.70 -6.12 0.15
CA HIS A 255 -9.02 -5.65 1.50
C HIS A 255 -9.77 -6.72 2.31
N ALA A 256 -9.03 -7.49 3.11
CA ALA A 256 -9.59 -8.50 4.00
C ALA A 256 -10.49 -7.91 5.08
N LEU A 257 -10.18 -6.70 5.56
CA LEU A 257 -10.98 -5.93 6.53
C LEU A 257 -11.09 -4.46 6.09
N GLN A 258 -12.32 -3.93 6.14
CA GLN A 258 -12.61 -2.51 5.97
C GLN A 258 -13.41 -2.05 7.19
N LEU A 259 -12.83 -1.16 7.99
CA LEU A 259 -13.39 -0.65 9.24
C LEU A 259 -13.79 0.82 9.04
N SER A 260 -15.07 1.05 8.79
CA SER A 260 -15.65 2.41 8.80
C SER A 260 -15.49 3.01 10.20
N VAL A 261 -14.64 4.04 10.32
CA VAL A 261 -14.33 4.74 11.57
C VAL A 261 -15.63 5.32 12.14
N ASP A 262 -16.40 6.02 11.31
CA ASP A 262 -17.65 6.68 11.66
C ASP A 262 -18.68 5.73 12.28
N ASP A 263 -18.70 4.48 11.83
CA ASP A 263 -19.68 3.49 12.31
C ASP A 263 -19.16 2.64 13.46
N ASN A 264 -17.84 2.48 13.59
CA ASN A 264 -17.25 1.46 14.45
C ASN A 264 -16.26 1.96 15.50
N VAL A 265 -15.80 3.19 15.42
CA VAL A 265 -14.95 3.79 16.46
C VAL A 265 -15.79 4.60 17.42
N LYS A 266 -15.51 4.49 18.71
CA LYS A 266 -16.14 5.28 19.76
C LYS A 266 -15.08 6.06 20.51
N VAL A 267 -15.34 7.34 20.73
CA VAL A 267 -14.52 8.20 21.59
C VAL A 267 -15.39 8.65 22.76
N ILE A 268 -14.99 8.26 23.97
CA ILE A 268 -15.63 8.66 25.23
C ILE A 268 -14.52 9.18 26.13
N ASP A 269 -14.62 10.47 26.49
CA ASP A 269 -13.53 11.20 27.12
C ASP A 269 -12.22 11.01 26.33
N ASP A 270 -11.12 10.67 26.98
CA ASP A 270 -9.85 10.39 26.31
C ASP A 270 -9.69 8.88 25.98
N THR A 271 -10.77 8.15 25.74
CA THR A 271 -10.71 6.72 25.41
C THR A 271 -11.28 6.47 24.03
N VAL A 272 -10.48 5.88 23.14
CA VAL A 272 -10.91 5.46 21.81
C VAL A 272 -11.01 3.95 21.78
N THR A 273 -12.18 3.40 21.44
CA THR A 273 -12.34 1.95 21.22
C THR A 273 -12.71 1.67 19.77
N PHE A 274 -11.97 0.75 19.16
CA PHE A 274 -12.13 0.32 17.78
C PHE A 274 -12.95 -0.97 17.74
N TYR A 275 -14.13 -0.93 17.14
CA TYR A 275 -14.94 -2.11 16.90
C TYR A 275 -14.96 -2.52 15.43
N HIS A 276 -15.55 -3.67 15.15
CA HIS A 276 -16.09 -4.00 13.84
C HIS A 276 -17.46 -4.69 13.98
N SER A 277 -18.36 -4.43 13.04
CA SER A 277 -19.75 -4.94 13.06
C SER A 277 -19.92 -6.43 12.73
N GLY A 278 -18.89 -7.07 12.18
CA GLY A 278 -18.95 -8.42 11.62
C GLY A 278 -19.45 -8.50 10.18
N ARG A 279 -19.90 -7.38 9.59
CA ARG A 279 -20.30 -7.35 8.17
C ARG A 279 -19.16 -7.81 7.27
N ILE A 280 -19.48 -8.74 6.38
CA ILE A 280 -18.50 -9.41 5.53
C ILE A 280 -19.13 -9.72 4.16
N ALA A 281 -18.35 -9.49 3.10
CA ALA A 281 -18.68 -9.93 1.75
C ALA A 281 -17.88 -11.18 1.40
N VAL A 282 -18.51 -12.12 0.70
CA VAL A 282 -17.96 -13.42 0.29
C VAL A 282 -17.98 -13.51 -1.24
N GLY A 283 -17.17 -12.68 -1.89
CA GLY A 283 -17.09 -12.58 -3.35
C GLY A 283 -18.47 -12.53 -4.02
N ASN A 284 -18.68 -13.38 -5.01
CA ASN A 284 -19.94 -13.45 -5.77
C ASN A 284 -21.11 -14.08 -4.99
N LYS A 285 -20.89 -14.66 -3.80
CA LYS A 285 -21.97 -15.14 -2.92
C LYS A 285 -22.66 -14.02 -2.14
N GLY A 286 -22.17 -12.78 -2.26
CA GLY A 286 -22.77 -11.62 -1.62
C GLY A 286 -22.39 -11.48 -0.14
N SER A 287 -23.33 -11.08 0.71
CA SER A 287 -23.07 -10.86 2.15
C SER A 287 -23.05 -12.17 2.92
N GLY A 288 -21.99 -12.38 3.72
CA GLY A 288 -21.88 -13.52 4.62
C GLY A 288 -22.70 -13.34 5.90
N LYS A 289 -22.96 -14.45 6.61
CA LYS A 289 -23.71 -14.43 7.88
C LYS A 289 -22.80 -14.00 9.02
N ILE A 290 -23.21 -12.98 9.77
CA ILE A 290 -22.43 -12.44 10.90
C ILE A 290 -22.32 -13.45 12.03
N ASP A 291 -23.40 -14.18 12.33
CA ASP A 291 -23.40 -15.17 13.42
C ASP A 291 -22.48 -16.34 13.11
N GLU A 292 -22.43 -16.78 11.85
CA GLU A 292 -21.52 -17.85 11.42
C GLU A 292 -20.05 -17.40 11.50
N LEU A 293 -19.74 -16.17 11.08
CA LEU A 293 -18.42 -15.58 11.27
C LEU A 293 -18.07 -15.49 12.78
N ARG A 294 -19.03 -15.14 13.63
CA ARG A 294 -18.80 -15.07 15.08
C ARG A 294 -18.51 -16.44 15.70
N GLU A 295 -19.20 -17.49 15.27
CA GLU A 295 -18.86 -18.87 15.68
C GLU A 295 -17.45 -19.24 15.25
N PHE A 296 -17.09 -18.94 14.00
CA PHE A 296 -15.74 -19.20 13.47
C PHE A 296 -14.64 -18.51 14.31
N ILE A 297 -14.87 -17.25 14.72
CA ILE A 297 -13.96 -16.50 15.59
C ILE A 297 -13.97 -17.03 17.03
N ARG A 298 -15.09 -17.54 17.52
CA ARG A 298 -15.19 -18.08 18.87
C ARG A 298 -14.29 -19.30 19.06
N GLU A 299 -14.12 -20.09 18.01
CA GLU A 299 -13.26 -21.27 18.01
C GLU A 299 -11.77 -20.93 17.97
N SER A 300 -11.38 -19.86 17.28
CA SER A 300 -9.95 -19.54 17.04
C SER A 300 -9.40 -18.36 17.83
N TYR A 301 -10.18 -17.31 18.06
CA TYR A 301 -9.72 -16.05 18.66
C TYR A 301 -10.84 -15.30 19.42
N PRO A 302 -11.40 -15.89 20.50
CA PRO A 302 -12.61 -15.40 21.14
C PRO A 302 -12.45 -14.06 21.87
N GLN A 303 -11.22 -13.62 22.18
CA GLN A 303 -11.00 -12.42 23.00
C GLN A 303 -11.51 -11.12 22.38
N ILE A 304 -11.71 -11.08 21.06
CA ILE A 304 -12.26 -9.89 20.38
C ILE A 304 -13.79 -9.87 20.39
N ILE A 305 -14.48 -10.92 20.85
CA ILE A 305 -15.95 -10.96 20.86
C ILE A 305 -16.46 -10.10 22.02
N ASP A 306 -17.18 -9.03 21.68
CA ASP A 306 -17.83 -8.14 22.65
C ASP A 306 -19.32 -7.97 22.32
N GLY A 307 -20.12 -8.87 22.90
CA GLY A 307 -21.54 -9.00 22.62
C GLY A 307 -21.79 -9.23 21.12
N ASN A 308 -22.45 -8.26 20.48
CA ASN A 308 -22.78 -8.33 19.06
C ASN A 308 -21.71 -7.73 18.13
N ARG A 309 -20.62 -7.18 18.67
CA ARG A 309 -19.52 -6.57 17.90
C ARG A 309 -18.21 -7.32 18.16
N PHE A 310 -17.19 -6.94 17.40
CA PHE A 310 -15.81 -7.35 17.63
C PHE A 310 -15.01 -6.16 18.14
N ASN A 311 -14.50 -6.20 19.36
CA ASN A 311 -13.60 -5.18 19.92
C ASN A 311 -12.17 -5.49 19.49
N LEU A 312 -11.60 -4.62 18.67
CA LEU A 312 -10.25 -4.77 18.13
C LEU A 312 -9.19 -4.09 19.00
N GLY A 313 -9.58 -3.18 19.89
CA GLY A 313 -8.66 -2.55 20.82
C GLY A 313 -9.18 -1.24 21.39
N THR A 314 -8.59 -0.82 22.50
CA THR A 314 -8.87 0.44 23.16
C THR A 314 -7.56 1.18 23.41
N LEU A 315 -7.49 2.45 22.99
CA LEU A 315 -6.33 3.31 23.14
C LEU A 315 -6.67 4.56 23.96
N ARG A 316 -5.67 5.11 24.65
CA ARG A 316 -5.81 6.42 25.32
C ARG A 316 -5.59 7.54 24.31
N ASN A 317 -6.54 8.45 24.20
CA ASN A 317 -6.55 9.57 23.25
C ASN A 317 -6.04 10.87 23.89
N ASN A 318 -4.82 10.83 24.43
CA ASN A 318 -4.18 11.99 25.08
C ASN A 318 -2.71 12.18 24.68
N CYS A 319 -2.24 11.43 23.69
CA CYS A 319 -0.88 11.50 23.17
C CYS A 319 -0.84 11.00 21.71
N LEU A 320 0.30 11.25 21.05
CA LEU A 320 0.59 10.59 19.78
C LEU A 320 0.79 9.10 20.02
N TRP A 321 0.14 8.29 19.18
CA TRP A 321 0.32 6.84 19.17
C TRP A 321 1.50 6.46 18.31
N ASN A 322 2.25 5.45 18.72
CA ASN A 322 3.32 4.84 17.91
C ASN A 322 3.10 3.34 17.83
N ILE A 323 3.45 2.74 16.70
CA ILE A 323 3.17 1.31 16.44
C ILE A 323 4.10 0.35 17.21
N ASP A 324 5.02 0.88 18.00
CA ASP A 324 5.86 0.15 18.95
C ASP A 324 5.31 0.19 20.40
N GLN A 325 4.18 0.87 20.63
CA GLN A 325 3.50 0.91 21.94
C GLN A 325 2.63 -0.34 22.16
N PRO A 326 2.62 -0.94 23.37
CA PRO A 326 1.94 -2.22 23.60
C PRO A 326 0.44 -2.26 23.27
N ASP A 327 -0.29 -1.19 23.58
CA ASP A 327 -1.74 -1.07 23.32
C ASP A 327 -2.04 -0.87 21.83
N VAL A 328 -1.21 -0.08 21.13
CA VAL A 328 -1.27 0.08 19.67
C VAL A 328 -0.92 -1.23 18.96
N ILE A 329 0.15 -1.93 19.39
CA ILE A 329 0.50 -3.26 18.91
C ILE A 329 -0.68 -4.21 19.08
N GLN A 330 -1.32 -4.23 20.25
CA GLN A 330 -2.45 -5.11 20.48
C GLN A 330 -3.64 -4.82 19.55
N LEU A 331 -3.90 -3.54 19.24
CA LEU A 331 -4.89 -3.16 18.23
C LEU A 331 -4.51 -3.70 16.85
N LEU A 332 -3.25 -3.53 16.42
CA LEU A 332 -2.78 -4.02 15.12
C LEU A 332 -2.85 -5.55 15.05
N VAL A 333 -2.39 -6.27 16.08
CA VAL A 333 -2.47 -7.74 16.17
C VAL A 333 -3.90 -8.23 16.06
N ASN A 334 -4.85 -7.58 16.74
CA ASN A 334 -6.27 -7.94 16.64
C ASN A 334 -6.83 -7.66 15.25
N CYS A 335 -6.47 -6.55 14.61
CA CYS A 335 -6.86 -6.23 13.24
C CYS A 335 -6.31 -7.24 12.23
N ILE A 336 -5.02 -7.58 12.31
CA ILE A 336 -4.35 -8.59 11.45
C ILE A 336 -5.00 -9.95 11.64
N THR A 337 -5.05 -10.43 12.89
CA THR A 337 -5.65 -11.73 13.22
C THR A 337 -7.11 -11.82 12.73
N TYR A 338 -7.90 -10.77 12.97
CA TYR A 338 -9.28 -10.72 12.52
C TYR A 338 -9.39 -10.72 11.00
N ALA A 339 -8.51 -10.02 10.28
CA ALA A 339 -8.47 -10.03 8.81
C ALA A 339 -8.17 -11.44 8.26
N LEU A 340 -7.17 -12.13 8.81
CA LEU A 340 -6.79 -13.49 8.40
C LEU A 340 -7.92 -14.50 8.64
N ILE A 341 -8.54 -14.48 9.83
CA ILE A 341 -9.67 -15.36 10.16
C ILE A 341 -10.87 -15.09 9.24
N ARG A 342 -11.11 -13.82 8.85
CA ARG A 342 -12.18 -13.48 7.91
C ARG A 342 -11.95 -14.07 6.53
N ASP A 343 -10.71 -14.17 6.06
CA ASP A 343 -10.41 -14.80 4.79
C ASP A 343 -10.60 -16.31 4.84
N GLU A 344 -10.21 -16.97 5.94
CA GLU A 344 -10.52 -18.39 6.14
C GLU A 344 -12.03 -18.66 6.14
N TYR A 345 -12.79 -17.79 6.79
CA TYR A 345 -14.25 -17.87 6.75
C TYR A 345 -14.79 -17.67 5.32
N ARG A 346 -14.24 -16.73 4.54
CA ARG A 346 -14.63 -16.55 3.12
C ARG A 346 -14.37 -17.82 2.33
N GLU A 347 -13.22 -18.45 2.49
CA GLU A 347 -12.88 -19.70 1.82
C GLU A 347 -13.79 -20.86 2.23
N TYR A 348 -14.04 -21.02 3.54
CA TYR A 348 -14.98 -22.00 4.06
C TYR A 348 -16.38 -21.84 3.45
N VAL A 349 -16.89 -20.61 3.39
CA VAL A 349 -18.20 -20.34 2.78
C VAL A 349 -18.17 -20.52 1.26
N LYS A 350 -17.08 -20.19 0.56
CA LYS A 350 -16.95 -20.41 -0.90
C LYS A 350 -16.99 -21.91 -1.24
N GLN A 351 -16.40 -22.77 -0.42
CA GLN A 351 -16.33 -24.23 -0.62
C GLN A 351 -17.63 -25.00 -0.29
N ARG A 352 -18.51 -24.42 0.52
CA ARG A 352 -19.86 -24.95 0.79
C ARG A 352 -20.83 -24.70 -0.37
#